data_AF-A0A1Z2KXF6-F1
#
_entry.id   AF-A0A1Z2KXF6-F1
#
_cell.length_a   1.000
_cell.length_b   1.000
_cell.length_c   1.000
_cell.angle_alpha   90.00
_cell.angle_beta   90.00
_cell.angle_gamma   90.00
#
_symmetry.space_group_name_H-M   'P 1'
#
loop_
_entity.id
_entity.type
_entity.pdbx_description
1 polymer ?
#
loop_
_entity_poly.entity_id
_entity_poly.type
_entity_poly.pdbx_seq_one_letter_code
_entity_poly.pdbx_strand_id
1 'polypeptide(L)'
;MSTLCLQARRAASATAVAVTATLVLAACGGNSNNGGSAGTSTSATPSGSASAPAGLHNQADVTFAQGMIPHHRQAIVMSDMVQAHSSSGEVKALTERIKKAQAPEIETMTAWLRAWGEPVPRG
;
A
#
# COMPACT_ATOMS: atom_id res chain seq x y z
N MET A 1 -18.40 -40.95 -23.46
CA MET A 1 -19.45 -40.93 -22.41
C MET A 1 -18.99 -40.11 -21.18
N SER A 2 -18.59 -38.84 -21.31
CA SER A 2 -18.15 -38.07 -20.11
C SER A 2 -18.30 -36.53 -20.18
N THR A 3 -19.16 -35.98 -21.04
CA THR A 3 -19.37 -34.51 -21.14
C THR A 3 -20.74 -34.02 -20.63
N LEU A 4 -21.53 -34.86 -19.95
CA LEU A 4 -22.94 -34.54 -19.62
C LEU A 4 -23.34 -34.51 -18.13
N CYS A 5 -22.41 -34.43 -17.18
CA CYS A 5 -22.75 -34.52 -15.74
C CYS A 5 -22.53 -33.23 -14.92
N LEU A 6 -22.56 -32.04 -15.54
CA LEU A 6 -22.45 -30.78 -14.77
C LEU A 6 -23.52 -29.73 -15.10
N GLN A 7 -24.70 -30.17 -15.55
CA GLN A 7 -25.87 -29.32 -15.70
C GLN A 7 -27.09 -30.00 -15.08
N ALA A 8 -27.32 -29.65 -13.80
CA ALA A 8 -28.53 -29.80 -12.99
C ALA A 8 -28.10 -30.29 -11.60
N ARG A 9 -28.05 -29.42 -10.60
CA ARG A 9 -29.27 -29.05 -9.87
C ARG A 9 -29.08 -27.73 -9.13
N ARG A 10 -30.05 -26.84 -9.33
CA ARG A 10 -30.32 -25.66 -8.53
C ARG A 10 -30.57 -26.09 -7.07
N ALA A 11 -29.91 -25.44 -6.12
CA ALA A 11 -30.41 -25.33 -4.76
C ALA A 11 -30.10 -23.92 -4.28
N ALA A 12 -31.18 -23.13 -4.19
CA ALA A 12 -31.17 -21.82 -3.57
C ALA A 12 -30.86 -21.96 -2.08
N SER A 13 -29.96 -21.12 -1.58
CA SER A 13 -29.91 -20.74 -0.18
C SER A 13 -29.36 -19.32 -0.11
N ALA A 14 -30.25 -18.35 -0.19
CA ALA A 14 -29.97 -16.99 0.24
C ALA A 14 -29.91 -16.99 1.76
N THR A 15 -28.70 -16.92 2.33
CA THR A 15 -28.49 -16.53 3.72
C THR A 15 -27.69 -15.24 3.73
N ALA A 16 -28.42 -14.13 3.62
CA ALA A 16 -27.91 -12.81 3.94
C ALA A 16 -27.70 -12.75 5.47
N VAL A 17 -26.48 -13.01 5.93
CA VAL A 17 -26.10 -12.69 7.32
C VAL A 17 -25.63 -11.24 7.31
N ALA A 18 -26.56 -10.33 7.58
CA ALA A 18 -26.23 -8.94 7.89
C ALA A 18 -25.59 -8.89 9.28
N VAL A 19 -24.25 -8.96 9.35
CA VAL A 19 -23.52 -8.67 10.58
C VAL A 19 -23.43 -7.14 10.70
N THR A 20 -24.44 -6.53 11.31
CA THR A 20 -24.35 -5.13 11.76
C THR A 20 -23.48 -5.09 13.01
N ALA A 21 -22.17 -5.07 12.83
CA ALA A 21 -21.23 -4.80 13.91
C ALA A 21 -21.20 -3.28 14.20
N THR A 22 -22.11 -2.81 15.05
CA THR A 22 -22.02 -1.47 15.61
C THR A 22 -20.93 -1.45 16.68
N LEU A 23 -19.69 -1.16 16.30
CA LEU A 23 -18.64 -0.79 17.25
C LEU A 23 -18.95 0.60 17.81
N VAL A 24 -19.55 0.66 19.00
CA VAL A 24 -19.59 1.88 19.81
C VAL A 24 -18.29 1.95 20.61
N LEU A 25 -17.32 2.73 20.12
CA LEU A 25 -16.11 3.05 20.87
C LEU A 25 -16.39 4.25 21.79
N ALA A 26 -16.92 3.97 22.98
CA ALA A 26 -17.02 4.95 24.05
C ALA A 26 -15.67 5.05 24.77
N ALA A 27 -14.81 5.96 24.32
CA ALA A 27 -13.62 6.39 25.06
C ALA A 27 -13.79 7.84 25.48
N CYS A 28 -14.54 8.07 26.57
CA CYS A 28 -14.51 9.35 27.26
C CYS A 28 -13.32 9.36 28.22
N GLY A 29 -12.45 10.37 28.08
CA GLY A 29 -11.35 10.65 28.99
C GLY A 29 -11.83 11.08 30.38
N GLY A 30 -10.94 10.90 31.37
CA GLY A 30 -11.16 11.29 32.75
C GLY A 30 -9.96 10.93 33.64
N ASN A 31 -9.03 11.89 33.72
CA ASN A 31 -7.78 11.90 34.48
C ASN A 31 -7.95 11.63 36.00
N SER A 32 -7.08 10.81 36.62
CA SER A 32 -6.60 11.02 38.02
C SER A 32 -5.42 10.12 38.40
N ASN A 33 -4.25 10.76 38.47
CA ASN A 33 -3.02 10.56 39.25
C ASN A 33 -2.65 9.18 39.83
N ASN A 34 -1.45 8.71 39.47
CA ASN A 34 -0.42 8.37 40.47
C ASN A 34 1.01 8.29 39.87
N GLY A 35 1.85 9.20 40.38
CA GLY A 35 3.30 9.14 40.58
C GLY A 35 4.22 8.29 39.70
N GLY A 36 5.22 8.95 39.11
CA GLY A 36 6.56 8.37 38.98
C GLY A 36 7.24 8.56 37.63
N SER A 37 8.40 9.22 37.68
CA SER A 37 9.49 9.19 36.69
C SER A 37 9.41 10.16 35.52
N ALA A 38 10.26 11.19 35.64
CA ALA A 38 10.72 12.05 34.56
C ALA A 38 11.34 11.20 33.44
N GLY A 39 10.65 11.18 32.30
CA GLY A 39 11.15 10.68 31.03
C GLY A 39 10.47 11.48 29.94
N THR A 40 11.23 12.39 29.31
CA THR A 40 10.81 13.23 28.19
C THR A 40 10.07 12.40 27.15
N SER A 41 8.74 12.48 27.17
CA SER A 41 7.89 11.96 26.12
C SER A 41 7.75 13.09 25.10
N THR A 42 8.51 13.02 24.01
CA THR A 42 8.18 13.79 22.80
C THR A 42 6.77 13.38 22.39
N SER A 43 5.80 14.21 22.72
CA SER A 43 4.44 14.11 22.23
C SER A 43 4.49 14.11 20.71
N ALA A 44 4.30 12.93 20.12
CA ALA A 44 3.90 12.85 18.73
C ALA A 44 2.53 13.53 18.63
N THR A 45 2.54 14.79 18.22
CA THR A 45 1.34 15.47 17.77
C THR A 45 0.72 14.59 16.69
N PRO A 46 -0.56 14.16 16.79
CA PRO A 46 -1.23 13.62 15.64
C PRO A 46 -1.21 14.74 14.59
N SER A 47 -0.44 14.53 13.52
CA SER A 47 -0.48 15.40 12.36
C SER A 47 -1.93 15.38 11.90
N GLY A 48 -2.65 16.47 12.15
CA GLY A 48 -4.02 16.60 11.74
C GLY A 48 -4.04 16.41 10.24
N SER A 49 -4.65 15.32 9.77
CA SER A 49 -5.13 15.24 8.39
C SER A 49 -6.16 16.34 8.26
N ALA A 50 -5.70 17.56 7.95
CA ALA A 50 -6.53 18.55 7.32
C ALA A 50 -7.04 17.85 6.06
N SER A 51 -8.33 17.51 6.06
CA SER A 51 -9.01 17.02 4.87
C SER A 51 -8.78 18.07 3.80
N ALA A 52 -7.82 17.80 2.91
CA ALA A 52 -7.61 18.59 1.72
C ALA A 52 -8.96 18.64 0.98
N PRO A 53 -9.30 19.76 0.32
CA PRO A 53 -10.43 19.74 -0.60
C PRO A 53 -10.24 18.56 -1.55
N ALA A 54 -11.32 17.88 -1.91
CA ALA A 54 -11.30 16.72 -2.80
C ALA A 54 -10.83 17.14 -4.21
N GLY A 55 -9.54 17.37 -4.36
CA GLY A 55 -8.80 17.37 -5.62
C GLY A 55 -8.36 15.95 -5.94
N LEU A 56 -7.93 15.72 -7.18
CA LEU A 56 -7.52 14.41 -7.70
C LEU A 56 -6.33 13.77 -6.94
N HIS A 57 -5.69 14.50 -6.02
CA HIS A 57 -4.56 14.06 -5.18
C HIS A 57 -4.41 14.98 -3.95
N ASN A 58 -3.63 14.55 -2.97
CA ASN A 58 -3.20 15.32 -1.80
C ASN A 58 -1.68 15.19 -1.57
N GLN A 59 -1.15 15.86 -0.55
CA GLN A 59 0.30 15.85 -0.26
C GLN A 59 0.85 14.48 0.14
N ALA A 60 0.04 13.58 0.69
CA ALA A 60 0.47 12.21 0.97
C ALA A 60 0.70 11.44 -0.34
N ASP A 61 -0.14 11.65 -1.36
CA ASP A 61 0.03 11.02 -2.68
C ASP A 61 1.32 11.51 -3.37
N VAL A 62 1.61 12.81 -3.27
CA VAL A 62 2.87 13.40 -3.78
C VAL A 62 4.07 12.78 -3.06
N THR A 63 4.04 12.75 -1.73
CA THR A 63 5.13 12.19 -0.91
C THR A 63 5.34 10.70 -1.21
N PHE A 64 4.25 9.95 -1.35
CA PHE A 64 4.30 8.54 -1.72
C PHE A 64 4.96 8.35 -3.08
N ALA A 65 4.49 9.05 -4.13
CA ALA A 65 5.04 8.92 -5.47
C ALA A 65 6.53 9.33 -5.53
N GLN A 66 6.89 10.42 -4.85
CA GLN A 66 8.28 10.89 -4.79
C GLN A 66 9.20 9.93 -4.02
N GLY A 67 8.70 9.26 -2.98
CA GLY A 67 9.47 8.25 -2.24
C GLY A 67 9.58 6.92 -2.99
N MET A 68 8.50 6.49 -3.65
CA MET A 68 8.43 5.18 -4.27
C MET A 68 9.17 5.09 -5.61
N ILE A 69 9.27 6.18 -6.37
CA ILE A 69 10.07 6.20 -7.60
C ILE A 69 11.54 5.77 -7.36
N PRO A 70 12.32 6.41 -6.48
CA PRO A 70 13.70 6.00 -6.22
C PRO A 70 13.78 4.63 -5.54
N HIS A 71 12.83 4.28 -4.67
CA HIS A 71 12.77 2.95 -4.05
C HIS A 71 12.64 1.84 -5.11
N HIS A 72 11.74 2.00 -6.07
CA HIS A 72 11.56 1.06 -7.18
C HIS A 72 12.77 1.00 -8.10
N ARG A 73 13.40 2.15 -8.41
CA ARG A 73 14.65 2.17 -9.19
C ARG A 73 15.74 1.36 -8.49
N GLN A 74 15.89 1.51 -7.17
CA GLN A 74 16.86 0.72 -6.40
C GLN A 74 16.54 -0.77 -6.46
N ALA A 75 15.28 -1.17 -6.33
CA ALA A 75 14.86 -2.56 -6.43
C ALA A 75 15.12 -3.17 -7.81
N ILE A 76 15.00 -2.40 -8.89
CA ILE A 76 15.40 -2.82 -10.24
C ILE A 76 16.92 -3.05 -10.31
N VAL A 77 17.73 -2.11 -9.79
CA VAL A 77 19.20 -2.25 -9.76
C VAL A 77 19.62 -3.49 -8.95
N MET A 78 18.99 -3.75 -7.80
CA MET A 78 19.23 -4.97 -7.03
C MET A 78 18.80 -6.24 -7.78
N SER A 79 17.68 -6.19 -8.49
CA SER A 79 17.21 -7.31 -9.31
C SER A 79 18.20 -7.63 -10.45
N ASP A 80 18.79 -6.62 -11.08
CA ASP A 80 19.83 -6.78 -12.11
C ASP A 80 21.11 -7.39 -11.53
N MET A 81 21.54 -6.96 -10.34
CA MET A 81 22.67 -7.57 -9.64
C MET A 81 22.40 -9.05 -9.36
N VAL A 82 21.22 -9.41 -8.86
CA VAL A 82 20.87 -10.82 -8.59
C VAL A 82 20.83 -11.65 -9.88
N GLN A 83 20.34 -11.09 -10.98
CA GLN A 83 20.37 -11.76 -12.30
C GLN A 83 21.79 -12.13 -12.74
N ALA A 84 22.75 -11.23 -12.50
CA ALA A 84 24.15 -11.45 -12.87
C ALA A 84 24.86 -12.47 -11.96
N HIS A 85 24.48 -12.58 -10.68
CA HIS A 85 25.26 -13.33 -9.68
C HIS A 85 24.61 -14.64 -9.21
N SER A 86 23.29 -14.79 -9.31
CA SER A 86 22.61 -15.98 -8.81
C SER A 86 22.81 -17.20 -9.73
N SER A 87 22.87 -18.39 -9.14
CA SER A 87 22.80 -19.67 -9.87
C SER A 87 21.40 -20.30 -9.84
N SER A 88 20.48 -19.83 -8.99
CA SER A 88 19.12 -20.36 -8.87
C SER A 88 18.21 -19.78 -9.95
N GLY A 89 17.64 -20.65 -10.79
CA GLY A 89 16.67 -20.26 -11.82
C GLY A 89 15.38 -19.64 -11.24
N GLU A 90 14.94 -20.10 -10.08
CA GLU A 90 13.74 -19.58 -9.40
C GLU A 90 13.95 -18.16 -8.90
N VAL A 91 15.12 -17.89 -8.32
CA VAL A 91 15.50 -16.54 -7.86
C VAL A 91 15.62 -15.59 -9.04
N LYS A 92 16.22 -16.02 -10.15
CA LYS A 92 16.28 -15.25 -11.40
C LYS A 92 14.88 -14.93 -11.92
N ALA A 93 14.00 -15.93 -11.98
CA ALA A 93 12.62 -15.74 -12.42
C ALA A 93 11.85 -14.76 -11.51
N LEU A 94 12.10 -14.77 -10.20
CA LEU A 94 11.53 -13.80 -9.26
C LEU A 94 11.98 -12.37 -9.59
N THR A 95 13.29 -12.16 -9.79
CA THR A 95 13.83 -10.83 -10.08
C THR A 95 13.30 -10.24 -11.39
N GLU A 96 13.12 -11.08 -12.42
CA GLU A 96 12.47 -10.66 -13.67
C GLU A 96 11.00 -10.21 -13.46
N ARG A 97 10.25 -10.91 -12.60
CA ARG A 97 8.88 -10.49 -12.26
C ARG A 97 8.86 -9.17 -11.49
N ILE A 98 9.78 -8.97 -10.55
CA ILE A 98 9.91 -7.72 -9.79
C ILE A 98 10.15 -6.55 -10.74
N LYS A 99 11.12 -6.67 -11.66
CA LYS A 99 11.41 -5.63 -12.66
C LYS A 99 10.18 -5.30 -13.53
N LYS A 100 9.50 -6.34 -14.04
CA LYS A 100 8.31 -6.18 -14.88
C LYS A 100 7.13 -5.53 -14.16
N ALA A 101 7.01 -5.74 -12.85
CA ALA A 101 5.98 -5.08 -12.05
C ALA A 101 6.33 -3.62 -11.73
N GLN A 102 7.57 -3.36 -11.30
CA GLN A 102 7.93 -2.05 -10.75
C GLN A 102 8.28 -1.00 -11.82
N ALA A 103 8.80 -1.39 -12.99
CA ALA A 103 9.11 -0.42 -14.03
C ALA A 103 7.86 0.36 -14.53
N PRO A 104 6.71 -0.29 -14.83
CA PRO A 104 5.48 0.44 -15.15
C PRO A 104 4.94 1.31 -14.00
N GLU A 105 5.15 0.91 -12.75
CA GLU A 105 4.74 1.70 -11.59
C GLU A 105 5.56 2.99 -11.47
N ILE A 106 6.86 2.97 -11.82
CA ILE A 106 7.68 4.19 -11.93
C ILE A 106 7.10 5.14 -12.98
N GLU A 107 6.72 4.62 -14.15
CA GLU A 107 6.12 5.42 -15.23
C GLU A 107 4.78 6.04 -14.78
N THR A 108 3.95 5.24 -14.10
CA THR A 108 2.66 5.67 -13.56
C THR A 108 2.82 6.80 -12.55
N MET A 109 3.67 6.63 -11.54
CA MET A 109 3.91 7.67 -10.53
C MET A 109 4.59 8.91 -11.12
N THR A 110 5.46 8.73 -12.12
CA THR A 110 6.06 9.84 -12.87
C THR A 110 4.99 10.64 -13.62
N ALA A 111 4.03 9.95 -14.25
CA ALA A 111 2.93 10.59 -14.96
C ALA A 111 2.01 11.36 -14.00
N TRP A 112 1.72 10.79 -12.82
CA TRP A 112 0.96 11.47 -11.77
C TRP A 112 1.63 12.77 -11.33
N LEU A 113 2.91 12.71 -10.92
CA LEU A 113 3.63 13.90 -10.49
C LEU A 113 3.67 14.98 -11.57
N ARG A 114 3.88 14.61 -12.84
CA ARG A 114 3.82 15.56 -13.97
C ARG A 114 2.43 16.17 -14.13
N ALA A 115 1.37 15.37 -14.05
CA ALA A 115 0.00 15.85 -14.17
C ALA A 115 -0.41 16.78 -13.02
N TRP A 116 0.18 16.57 -11.84
CA TRP A 116 -0.03 17.41 -10.65
C TRP A 116 0.86 18.66 -10.63
N GLY A 117 1.81 18.79 -11.56
CA GLY A 117 2.79 19.88 -11.57
C GLY A 117 3.87 19.76 -10.49
N GLU A 118 4.05 18.57 -9.94
CA GLU A 118 4.99 18.28 -8.87
C GLU A 118 6.36 17.82 -9.40
N PRO A 119 7.46 18.06 -8.66
CA PRO A 119 8.78 17.59 -9.05
C PRO A 119 8.85 16.06 -9.14
N VAL A 120 9.41 15.55 -10.24
CA VAL A 120 9.77 14.14 -10.38
C VAL A 120 11.21 13.92 -9.90
N PRO A 121 11.44 13.03 -8.92
CA PRO A 121 12.79 12.71 -8.46
C PRO A 121 13.65 12.17 -9.60
N ARG A 122 14.86 12.71 -9.73
CA ARG A 122 15.87 12.16 -10.65
C ARG A 122 16.56 10.98 -9.97
N GLY A 123 16.93 9.99 -10.78
CA GLY A 123 17.70 8.82 -10.36
C GLY A 123 19.00 8.78 -11.12
#